data_AF-A0A969IG50-F1
#
_entry.id   AF-A0A969IG50-F1
#
_cell.length_a   1.000
_cell.length_b   1.000
_cell.length_c   1.000
_cell.angle_alpha   90.00
_cell.angle_beta   90.00
_cell.angle_gamma   90.00
#
_symmetry.space_group_name_H-M   'P 1'
#
loop_
_entity.id
_entity.type
_entity.pdbx_description
1 polymer ?
#
loop_
_entity_poly.entity_id
_entity_poly.type
_entity_poly.pdbx_seq_one_letter_code
_entity_poly.pdbx_strand_id
1 'polypeptide(L)' 'PSACIVFEDSPKGVESAAHAGMQAVLVTTTHQKQEFVRFINIITFINDFKHLSPALHQLNGLPP' A
#
# COMPACT_ATOMS: atom_id res chain seq x y z
N PRO A 1 2.51 -14.30 -6.92
CA PRO A 1 2.75 -13.02 -6.20
C PRO A 1 1.54 -12.51 -5.39
N SER A 2 0.31 -12.93 -5.71
CA SER A 2 -0.91 -12.42 -5.07
C SER A 2 -0.99 -12.54 -3.55
N ALA A 3 -0.21 -13.43 -2.93
CA ALA A 3 -0.08 -13.55 -1.47
C ALA A 3 1.02 -12.64 -0.87
N CYS A 4 1.47 -11.62 -1.60
CA CYS A 4 2.51 -10.70 -1.17
C CYS A 4 1.97 -9.27 -1.07
N ILE A 5 2.57 -8.49 -0.16
CA ILE A 5 2.37 -7.05 -0.02
C ILE A 5 3.65 -6.35 -0.46
N VAL A 6 3.53 -5.27 -1.23
CA VAL A 6 4.65 -4.39 -1.57
C VAL A 6 4.57 -3.07 -0.81
N PHE A 7 5.72 -2.46 -0.54
CA PHE A 7 5.82 -1.06 -0.14
C PHE A 7 6.33 -0.29 -1.35
N GLU A 8 5.59 0.72 -1.78
CA GLU A 8 5.87 1.47 -3.01
C GLU A 8 5.75 2.97 -2.77
N ASP A 9 6.51 3.77 -3.53
CA ASP A 9 6.43 5.23 -3.51
C ASP A 9 6.18 5.82 -4.91
N SER A 10 6.03 4.97 -5.92
CA SER A 10 5.89 5.36 -7.32
C SER A 10 4.58 4.83 -7.95
N PRO A 11 3.90 5.61 -8.81
CA PRO A 11 2.69 5.14 -9.49
C PRO A 11 2.94 3.89 -10.36
N LYS A 12 4.12 3.78 -10.99
CA LYS A 12 4.46 2.64 -11.87
C LYS A 12 4.70 1.36 -11.08
N GLY A 13 5.27 1.47 -9.88
CA GLY A 13 5.40 0.34 -8.96
C GLY A 13 4.04 -0.21 -8.53
N VAL A 14 3.11 0.67 -8.12
CA VAL A 14 1.75 0.27 -7.74
C VAL A 14 0.98 -0.38 -8.89
N GLU A 15 1.10 0.17 -10.11
CA GLU A 15 0.51 -0.41 -11.32
C GLU A 15 1.04 -1.83 -11.58
N SER A 16 2.36 -2.02 -11.48
CA SER A 16 3.00 -3.32 -11.66
C SER A 16 2.54 -4.33 -10.60
N ALA A 17 2.44 -3.89 -9.34
CA ALA A 17 1.91 -4.70 -8.25
C ALA A 17 0.45 -5.11 -8.50
N ALA A 18 -0.39 -4.18 -9.00
CA ALA A 18 -1.78 -4.48 -9.35
C ALA A 18 -1.88 -5.55 -10.43
N HIS A 19 -1.07 -5.44 -11.50
CA HIS A 19 -1.00 -6.46 -12.55
C HIS A 19 -0.53 -7.82 -12.04
N ALA A 20 0.34 -7.85 -11.04
CA ALA A 20 0.81 -9.08 -10.40
C ALA A 20 -0.18 -9.67 -9.36
N GLY A 21 -1.32 -9.00 -9.13
CA GLY A 21 -2.33 -9.37 -8.14
C GLY A 21 -1.92 -9.07 -6.69
N MET A 22 -0.92 -8.21 -6.47
CA MET A 22 -0.36 -7.88 -5.17
C MET A 22 -1.08 -6.67 -4.54
N GLN A 23 -1.11 -6.64 -3.21
CA GLN A 23 -1.53 -5.48 -2.43
C GLN A 23 -0.35 -4.51 -2.21
N ALA A 24 -0.63 -3.22 -2.04
CA ALA A 24 0.39 -2.18 -1.87
C ALA A 24 0.16 -1.30 -0.64
N VAL A 25 1.21 -1.06 0.13
CA VAL A 25 1.31 0.01 1.13
C VAL A 25 2.06 1.16 0.47
N LEU A 26 1.44 2.35 0.40
CA LEU A 26 2.07 3.48 -0.26
C LEU A 26 2.84 4.38 0.70
N VAL A 27 4.10 4.66 0.39
CA VAL A 27 4.99 5.56 1.12
C VAL A 27 4.93 6.96 0.49
N THR A 28 4.27 7.90 1.16
CA THR A 28 4.02 9.25 0.63
C THR A 28 5.11 10.24 1.03
N THR A 29 6.38 9.82 0.98
CA THR A 29 7.53 10.72 1.22
C THR A 29 7.83 11.58 -0.01
N THR A 30 7.57 11.03 -1.20
CA THR A 30 7.97 11.63 -2.48
C THR A 30 6.77 12.19 -3.26
N HIS A 31 5.61 11.54 -3.17
CA HIS A 31 4.41 11.84 -3.96
C HIS A 31 3.19 12.06 -3.05
N GLN A 32 2.19 12.79 -3.54
CA GLN A 32 0.93 13.05 -2.82
C GLN A 32 -0.09 11.93 -3.06
N LYS A 33 -0.94 11.66 -2.06
CA LYS A 33 -1.97 10.59 -2.11
C LYS A 33 -2.88 10.69 -3.35
N GLN A 34 -3.18 11.91 -3.79
CA GLN A 34 -4.04 12.22 -4.92
C GLN A 34 -3.55 11.58 -6.23
N GLU A 35 -2.24 11.37 -6.39
CA GLU A 35 -1.64 10.77 -7.59
C GLU A 35 -1.96 9.27 -7.73
N PHE A 36 -2.50 8.66 -6.67
CA PHE A 36 -2.72 7.22 -6.53
C PHE A 36 -4.19 6.82 -6.43
N VAL A 37 -5.12 7.77 -6.46
CA VAL A 37 -6.57 7.53 -6.26
C VAL A 37 -7.18 6.52 -7.24
N ARG A 38 -6.52 6.29 -8.39
CA ARG A 38 -6.96 5.32 -9.39
C ARG A 38 -6.63 3.86 -9.05
N PHE A 39 -5.76 3.63 -8.06
CA PHE A 39 -5.30 2.28 -7.71
C PHE A 39 -6.15 1.68 -6.62
N ILE A 40 -6.76 0.54 -6.91
CA ILE A 40 -7.67 -0.17 -6.00
C ILE A 40 -6.95 -1.16 -5.07
N ASN A 41 -5.68 -1.47 -5.36
CA ASN A 41 -4.88 -2.44 -4.61
C ASN A 41 -4.06 -1.80 -3.48
N ILE A 42 -4.23 -0.51 -3.22
CA ILE A 42 -3.58 0.18 -2.10
C ILE A 42 -4.38 -0.07 -0.83
N ILE A 43 -3.75 -0.67 0.18
CA ILE A 43 -4.41 -1.02 1.45
C ILE A 43 -4.22 0.05 2.53
N THR A 44 -3.15 0.85 2.44
CA THR A 44 -2.94 2.00 3.34
C THR A 44 -1.85 2.93 2.79
N PHE A 45 -1.78 4.13 3.38
CA PHE A 45 -0.75 5.13 3.10
C PHE A 45 0.03 5.42 4.38
N ILE A 46 1.36 5.40 4.28
CA ILE A 46 2.28 5.75 5.36
C ILE A 46 3.20 6.88 4.91
N ASN A 47 3.66 7.69 5.86
CA ASN A 47 4.67 8.73 5.63
C ASN A 47 6.06 8.32 6.13
N ASP A 48 6.14 7.30 6.98
CA ASP A 48 7.38 6.68 7.44
C ASP A 48 7.12 5.23 7.94
N PHE A 49 8.20 4.51 8.24
CA PHE A 49 8.15 3.10 8.68
C PHE A 49 8.11 2.91 10.20
N LYS A 50 8.20 3.99 11.01
CA LYS A 50 8.48 3.92 12.45
C LYS A 50 7.31 3.36 13.27
N HIS A 51 6.10 3.48 12.74
CA HIS A 51 4.87 3.06 13.41
C HIS A 51 4.21 1.84 12.75
N LEU A 52 4.95 1.11 11.91
CA LEU A 52 4.48 -0.14 11.36
C LEU A 52 4.46 -1.22 12.45
N SER A 53 3.33 -1.90 12.55
CA SER A 53 3.16 -3.04 13.43
C SER A 53 2.64 -4.22 12.61
N PRO A 54 3.16 -5.45 12.82
CA PRO A 54 2.57 -6.66 12.26
C PRO A 54 1.08 -6.83 12.61
N ALA A 55 0.63 -6.18 13.70
CA ALA A 55 -0.78 -6.12 14.10
C ALA A 55 -1.61 -5.10 13.29
N LEU A 56 -1.17 -4.71 12.10
CA LEU A 56 -1.84 -3.76 11.19
C LEU A 56 -3.30 -4.14 10.86
N HIS A 57 -3.71 -5.39 11.11
CA HIS A 57 -5.13 -5.82 11.08
C HIS A 57 -6.06 -4.99 11.98
N GLN A 58 -5.55 -4.37 13.05
CA GLN A 58 -6.40 -3.61 13.97
C GLN A 58 -6.79 -2.21 13.48
N LEU A 59 -6.22 -1.72 12.37
CA LEU A 59 -6.43 -0.33 11.96
C LEU A 59 -7.64 -0.07 11.05
N ASN A 60 -8.42 -1.07 10.61
CA ASN A 60 -9.60 -0.81 9.75
C ASN A 60 -10.75 -1.83 9.86
N GLY A 61 -10.94 -2.50 11.02
CA GLY A 61 -12.16 -3.29 11.27
C GLY A 61 -12.44 -4.43 10.30
N LEU A 62 -11.43 -4.94 9.59
CA LEU A 62 -11.56 -6.14 8.79
C LEU A 62 -11.36 -7.37 9.69
N PRO A 63 -12.23 -8.40 9.61
CA PRO A 63 -12.09 -9.60 10.41
C PRO A 63 -10.78 -10.35 10.09
N PRO A 64 -10.33 -11.22 11.02
CA PRO A 64 -9.08 -11.96 10.89
C PRO A 64 -9.01 -12.81 9.62
#